data_AF-A0A0G2FTG7-F1
#
_entry.id   AF-A0A0G2FTG7-F1
#
_cell.length_a   1.000
_cell.length_b   1.000
_cell.length_c   1.000
_cell.angle_alpha   90.00
_cell.angle_beta   90.00
_cell.angle_gamma   90.00
#
_symmetry.space_group_name_H-M   'P 1'
#
loop_
_entity.id
_entity.type
_entity.pdbx_description
1 polymer ?
#
loop_
_entity_poly.entity_id
_entity_poly.type
_entity_poly.pdbx_seq_one_letter_code
_entity_poly.pdbx_strand_id
1 'polypeptide(L)'
;MLEDTTLVVISTSVVALLTGFLLGIYSIQGYIITPEFAKQSRANYEDPLDSDETDIDENETHLDHAPNWANGREADKKQGLRYLGNDKSKTSSAKAEPVPSVEDTGEECKLILVVRTDLGMTKGKIAAQCGHATLACFKSISKAARAAGPTSPAARLLQRWERHGQAKVALQTKSADEMHELMAKARSLGITAEVIADAGRTQIDPGSLTVLGVGPAPKSAVDQVTGHLKLL
;
A
#
# COMPACT_ATOMS: atom_id res chain seq x y z
N MET A 1 29.67 15.70 -53.36
CA MET A 1 28.36 15.86 -52.65
C MET A 1 27.91 14.60 -51.92
N LEU A 2 27.74 13.43 -52.56
CA LEU A 2 27.38 12.19 -51.85
C LEU A 2 28.53 11.61 -50.99
N GLU A 3 29.78 11.74 -51.45
CA GLU A 3 30.96 11.24 -50.72
C GLU A 3 31.25 12.06 -49.45
N ASP A 4 31.15 13.39 -49.52
CA ASP A 4 31.38 14.29 -48.37
C ASP A 4 30.36 14.07 -47.25
N THR A 5 29.09 13.86 -47.61
CA THR A 5 28.02 13.61 -46.65
C THR A 5 28.21 12.27 -45.94
N THR A 6 28.66 11.25 -46.68
CA THR A 6 28.93 9.92 -46.12
C THR A 6 30.11 9.94 -45.14
N LEU A 7 31.17 10.68 -45.48
CA LEU A 7 32.34 10.85 -44.61
C LEU A 7 31.96 11.58 -43.31
N VAL A 8 31.15 12.64 -43.39
CA VAL A 8 30.65 13.36 -42.21
C VAL A 8 29.86 12.42 -41.31
N VAL A 9 28.89 11.66 -41.85
CA VAL A 9 28.05 10.74 -41.06
C VAL A 9 28.89 9.65 -40.38
N ILE A 10 29.87 9.08 -41.07
CA ILE A 10 30.76 8.06 -40.49
C ILE A 10 31.60 8.68 -39.37
N SER A 11 32.19 9.86 -39.60
CA SER A 11 33.03 10.53 -38.60
C SER A 11 32.25 10.90 -37.32
N THR A 12 31.04 11.43 -37.45
CA THR A 12 30.20 11.78 -36.30
C THR A 12 29.74 10.54 -35.54
N SER A 13 29.47 9.43 -36.25
CA SER A 13 29.07 8.17 -35.62
C SER A 13 30.20 7.56 -34.79
N VAL A 14 31.44 7.61 -35.30
CA VAL A 14 32.63 7.11 -34.59
C VAL A 14 32.89 7.96 -33.35
N VAL A 15 32.81 9.29 -33.45
CA VAL A 15 33.02 10.19 -32.30
C VAL A 15 31.94 9.99 -31.24
N ALA A 16 30.66 9.89 -31.63
CA ALA A 16 29.56 9.65 -30.70
C ALA A 16 29.71 8.30 -29.97
N LEU A 17 30.13 7.26 -30.68
CA LEU A 17 30.33 5.93 -30.10
C LEU A 17 31.51 5.93 -29.10
N LEU A 18 32.64 6.52 -29.45
CA LEU A 18 33.81 6.58 -28.57
C LEU A 18 33.54 7.42 -27.31
N THR A 19 32.91 8.59 -27.47
CA THR A 19 32.56 9.46 -26.34
C THR A 19 31.54 8.80 -25.41
N GLY A 20 30.49 8.18 -25.96
CA GLY A 20 29.49 7.44 -25.17
C GLY A 20 30.09 6.24 -24.44
N PHE A 21 30.99 5.50 -25.09
CA PHE A 21 31.67 4.35 -24.48
C PHE A 21 32.60 4.78 -23.32
N LEU A 22 33.39 5.85 -23.51
CA LEU A 22 34.25 6.39 -22.47
C LEU A 22 33.44 6.95 -21.29
N LEU A 23 32.33 7.64 -21.55
CA LEU A 23 31.41 8.11 -20.52
C LEU A 23 30.80 6.93 -19.73
N GLY A 24 30.43 5.86 -20.43
CA GLY A 24 29.94 4.63 -19.82
C GLY A 24 30.96 3.98 -18.88
N ILE A 25 32.22 3.86 -19.31
CA ILE A 25 33.31 3.36 -18.46
C ILE A 25 33.53 4.29 -17.25
N TYR A 26 33.54 5.60 -17.46
CA TYR A 26 33.69 6.61 -16.40
C TYR A 26 32.57 6.52 -15.36
N SER A 27 31.33 6.24 -15.80
CA SER A 27 30.19 5.99 -14.92
C SER A 27 30.34 4.70 -14.11
N ILE A 28 30.77 3.61 -14.73
CA ILE A 28 30.90 2.29 -14.08
C ILE A 28 32.05 2.29 -13.06
N GLN A 29 33.12 3.01 -13.33
CA GLN A 29 34.24 3.17 -12.39
C GLN A 29 33.92 4.11 -11.21
N GLY A 30 32.71 4.66 -11.15
CA GLY A 30 32.22 5.40 -9.98
C GLY A 30 32.69 6.86 -9.91
N TYR A 31 33.29 7.42 -10.96
CA TYR A 31 33.75 8.81 -10.94
C TYR A 31 32.63 9.86 -11.07
N ILE A 32 31.40 9.43 -11.36
CA ILE A 32 30.22 10.31 -11.39
C ILE A 32 29.70 10.61 -9.97
N ILE A 33 29.81 9.65 -9.06
CA ILE A 33 29.43 9.83 -7.64
C ILE A 33 30.74 9.91 -6.86
N THR A 34 31.14 11.13 -6.47
CA THR A 34 32.38 11.29 -5.71
C THR A 34 32.33 10.42 -4.44
N PRO A 35 33.47 9.82 -4.05
CA PRO A 35 33.53 8.94 -2.88
C PRO A 35 33.05 9.62 -1.59
N GLU A 36 33.07 10.95 -1.53
CA GLU A 36 32.53 11.75 -0.43
C GLU A 36 31.00 11.63 -0.29
N PHE A 37 30.23 11.67 -1.39
CA PHE A 37 28.77 11.48 -1.32
C PHE A 37 28.38 10.04 -1.00
N ALA A 38 29.16 9.07 -1.47
CA ALA A 38 28.98 7.66 -1.10
C ALA A 38 29.26 7.41 0.39
N LYS A 39 30.29 8.07 0.96
CA LYS A 39 30.55 8.06 2.40
C LYS A 39 29.44 8.75 3.19
N GLN A 40 28.93 9.88 2.72
CA GLN A 40 27.87 10.62 3.41
C GLN A 40 26.55 9.83 3.43
N SER A 41 26.21 9.13 2.34
CA SER A 41 25.06 8.22 2.33
C SER A 41 25.24 7.03 3.30
N ARG A 42 26.46 6.50 3.43
CA ARG A 42 26.75 5.45 4.41
C ARG A 42 26.69 5.97 5.84
N ALA A 43 27.23 7.16 6.09
CA ALA A 43 27.17 7.82 7.40
C ALA A 43 25.72 8.07 7.85
N ASN A 44 24.82 8.50 6.96
CA ASN A 44 23.39 8.65 7.28
C ASN A 44 22.68 7.32 7.58
N TYR A 45 23.19 6.20 7.06
CA TYR A 45 22.61 4.87 7.28
C TYR A 45 23.20 4.17 8.51
N GLU A 46 24.44 4.51 8.86
CA GLU A 46 25.19 3.99 10.01
C GLU A 46 25.15 4.96 11.21
N ASP A 47 24.36 6.04 11.15
CA ASP A 47 24.23 7.01 12.25
C ASP A 47 23.60 6.34 13.48
N PRO A 48 24.36 6.19 14.59
CA PRO A 48 23.86 5.56 15.80
C PRO A 48 22.99 6.50 16.65
N LEU A 49 22.89 7.79 16.28
CA LEU A 49 21.93 8.71 16.87
C LEU A 49 20.55 8.45 16.26
N ASP A 50 19.96 7.34 16.69
CA ASP A 50 18.50 7.21 16.72
C ASP A 50 17.98 8.47 17.41
N SER A 51 17.04 9.17 16.78
CA SER A 51 16.55 10.46 17.26
C SER A 51 16.26 10.39 18.76
N ASP A 52 16.87 11.27 19.56
CA ASP A 52 16.63 11.45 21.01
C ASP A 52 15.15 11.79 21.36
N GLU A 53 14.21 11.61 20.42
CA GLU A 53 12.78 11.89 20.52
C GLU A 53 11.95 10.65 20.93
N THR A 54 12.56 9.49 21.19
CA THR A 54 11.84 8.35 21.80
C THR A 54 12.11 8.27 23.30
N ASP A 55 11.49 9.17 24.06
CA ASP A 55 11.20 8.98 25.49
C ASP A 55 10.18 7.84 25.65
N ILE A 56 10.58 6.62 25.34
CA ILE A 56 9.83 5.41 25.66
C ILE A 56 10.54 4.82 26.87
N ASP A 57 9.92 4.94 28.05
CA ASP A 57 10.41 4.33 29.29
C ASP A 57 10.46 2.81 29.11
N GLU A 58 11.66 2.30 28.82
CA GLU A 58 11.92 0.87 28.59
C GLU A 58 11.53 -0.01 29.78
N ASN A 59 11.32 0.57 30.97
CA ASN A 59 10.94 -0.17 32.17
C ASN A 59 9.42 -0.23 32.41
N GLU A 60 8.59 0.55 31.70
CA GLU A 60 7.13 0.58 31.93
C GLU A 60 6.33 -0.29 30.93
N THR A 61 6.94 -0.67 29.79
CA THR A 61 6.29 -1.54 28.81
C THR A 61 6.96 -2.91 28.75
N HIS A 62 6.46 -3.87 29.52
CA HIS A 62 6.60 -5.28 29.19
C HIS A 62 6.08 -5.47 27.76
N LEU A 63 6.99 -5.63 26.79
CA LEU A 63 6.70 -5.83 25.37
C LEU A 63 6.10 -7.23 25.13
N ASP A 64 4.89 -7.46 25.65
CA ASP A 64 4.06 -8.65 25.41
C ASP A 64 3.50 -8.70 23.97
N HIS A 65 3.89 -7.75 23.11
CA HIS A 65 3.28 -7.51 21.81
C HIS A 65 3.98 -8.19 20.63
N ALA A 66 5.13 -8.84 20.85
CA ALA A 66 5.80 -9.62 19.82
C ALA A 66 5.80 -11.11 20.20
N PRO A 67 4.66 -11.83 20.09
CA PRO A 67 4.70 -13.28 20.14
C PRO A 67 5.63 -13.74 19.02
N ASN A 68 6.76 -14.36 19.40
CA ASN A 68 7.79 -14.95 18.55
C ASN A 68 7.68 -14.60 17.04
N TRP A 69 8.44 -13.61 16.56
CA TRP A 69 8.50 -13.31 15.12
C TRP A 69 8.90 -14.55 14.25
N ALA A 70 9.40 -15.61 14.88
CA ALA A 70 9.65 -16.94 14.32
C ALA A 70 8.37 -17.76 14.02
N ASN A 71 7.34 -17.13 13.45
CA ASN A 71 6.12 -17.84 13.07
C ASN A 71 6.27 -18.53 11.70
N GLY A 72 5.95 -19.83 11.65
CA GLY A 72 6.04 -20.65 10.44
C GLY A 72 5.01 -20.28 9.35
N ARG A 73 5.19 -20.85 8.16
CA ARG A 73 4.41 -20.59 6.92
C ARG A 73 2.89 -20.66 7.07
N GLU A 74 2.37 -21.36 8.08
CA GLU A 74 0.93 -21.50 8.33
C GLU A 74 0.30 -20.23 8.89
N ALA A 75 1.08 -19.44 9.61
CA ALA A 75 0.60 -18.25 10.26
C ALA A 75 0.46 -17.08 9.26
N ASP A 76 1.28 -17.05 8.21
CA ASP A 76 1.18 -16.08 7.09
C ASP A 76 -0.04 -16.37 6.21
N LYS A 77 -0.33 -17.66 5.99
CA LYS A 77 -1.55 -18.11 5.29
C LYS A 77 -2.82 -17.61 6.00
N LYS A 78 -2.87 -17.67 7.34
CA LYS A 78 -4.00 -17.16 8.14
C LYS A 78 -4.19 -15.64 8.04
N GLN A 79 -3.11 -14.88 7.89
CA GLN A 79 -3.15 -13.41 7.72
C GLN A 79 -3.39 -12.98 6.27
N GLY A 80 -3.56 -13.92 5.32
CA GLY A 80 -3.72 -13.59 3.91
C GLY A 80 -2.46 -13.00 3.24
N LEU A 81 -1.29 -13.09 3.89
CA LEU A 81 -0.01 -12.82 3.26
C LEU A 81 0.32 -13.99 2.32
N ARG A 82 0.51 -13.69 1.03
CA ARG A 82 0.68 -14.72 0.00
C ARG A 82 2.05 -15.39 0.10
N TYR A 83 2.05 -16.69 0.40
CA TYR A 83 3.04 -17.63 -0.13
C TYR A 83 2.52 -18.14 -1.49
N LEU A 84 3.28 -17.91 -2.57
CA LEU A 84 3.05 -18.53 -3.89
C LEU A 84 3.56 -19.99 -3.85
N GLY A 85 2.90 -20.83 -3.07
CA GLY A 85 3.09 -22.28 -3.08
C GLY A 85 2.02 -22.93 -3.93
N ASN A 86 2.44 -23.69 -4.93
CA ASN A 86 1.61 -24.45 -5.85
C ASN A 86 0.71 -25.47 -5.09
N ASP A 87 -0.45 -25.04 -4.62
CA ASP A 87 -1.49 -25.92 -4.09
C ASP A 87 -2.83 -25.62 -4.76
N LYS A 88 -3.18 -26.48 -5.72
CA LYS A 88 -4.53 -26.59 -6.27
C LYS A 88 -5.42 -27.29 -5.23
N SER A 89 -5.95 -26.60 -4.22
CA SER A 89 -7.15 -27.10 -3.55
C SER A 89 -8.01 -25.99 -2.93
N LYS A 90 -9.26 -25.98 -3.41
CA LYS A 90 -10.49 -25.46 -2.79
C LYS A 90 -10.49 -24.00 -2.32
N THR A 91 -10.47 -23.09 -3.29
CA THR A 91 -11.13 -21.78 -3.15
C THR A 91 -12.63 -22.01 -2.98
N SER A 92 -13.16 -21.75 -1.79
CA SER A 92 -14.60 -21.56 -1.59
C SER A 92 -15.07 -20.44 -2.53
N SER A 93 -16.13 -20.74 -3.27
CA SER A 93 -16.81 -19.96 -4.29
C SER A 93 -16.67 -18.44 -4.10
N ALA A 94 -15.64 -17.85 -4.71
CA ALA A 94 -15.54 -16.40 -4.85
C ALA A 94 -16.64 -15.97 -5.83
N LYS A 95 -17.77 -15.51 -5.29
CA LYS A 95 -18.69 -14.65 -6.05
C LYS A 95 -17.85 -13.52 -6.63
N ALA A 96 -18.08 -13.21 -7.92
CA ALA A 96 -17.41 -12.10 -8.58
C ALA A 96 -17.59 -10.84 -7.73
N GLU A 97 -16.50 -10.38 -7.10
CA GLU A 97 -16.49 -9.13 -6.36
C GLU A 97 -16.90 -8.01 -7.32
N PRO A 98 -17.87 -7.16 -6.95
CA PRO A 98 -18.37 -6.13 -7.84
C PRO A 98 -17.21 -5.22 -8.25
N VAL A 99 -17.05 -5.07 -9.57
CA VAL A 99 -16.04 -4.17 -10.14
C VAL A 99 -16.38 -2.76 -9.67
N PRO A 100 -15.43 -2.01 -9.08
CA PRO A 100 -15.71 -0.65 -8.65
C PRO A 100 -16.10 0.21 -9.87
N SER A 101 -17.34 0.68 -9.86
CA SER A 101 -18.00 1.39 -10.97
C SER A 101 -18.27 2.85 -10.65
N VAL A 102 -17.71 3.37 -9.56
CA VAL A 102 -17.93 4.75 -9.12
C VAL A 102 -17.49 5.72 -10.23
N GLU A 103 -18.36 6.66 -10.54
CA GLU A 103 -18.10 7.70 -11.53
C GLU A 103 -16.91 8.58 -11.10
N ASP A 104 -16.06 8.91 -12.06
CA ASP A 104 -14.89 9.75 -11.83
C ASP A 104 -15.30 11.22 -11.93
N THR A 105 -15.67 11.81 -10.79
CA THR A 105 -16.19 13.19 -10.68
C THR A 105 -15.10 14.26 -10.69
N GLY A 106 -13.82 13.90 -10.79
CA GLY A 106 -12.74 14.90 -10.78
C GLY A 106 -12.30 15.36 -9.39
N GLU A 107 -12.99 14.94 -8.32
CA GLU A 107 -12.70 15.38 -6.95
C GLU A 107 -11.55 14.60 -6.29
N GLU A 108 -11.15 15.05 -5.10
CA GLU A 108 -10.14 14.38 -4.28
C GLU A 108 -10.58 12.97 -3.88
N CYS A 109 -9.69 11.99 -4.03
CA CYS A 109 -9.93 10.63 -3.57
C CYS A 109 -9.34 10.40 -2.19
N LYS A 110 -10.04 9.63 -1.36
CA LYS A 110 -9.56 9.20 -0.04
C LYS A 110 -9.87 7.73 0.23
N LEU A 111 -9.10 7.15 1.14
CA LEU A 111 -9.35 5.84 1.72
C LEU A 111 -9.73 6.03 3.20
N ILE A 112 -10.84 5.44 3.62
CA ILE A 112 -11.25 5.43 5.03
C ILE A 112 -10.91 4.10 5.66
N LEU A 113 -10.40 4.15 6.89
CA LEU A 113 -10.07 2.99 7.71
C LEU A 113 -10.99 3.05 8.93
N VAL A 114 -12.06 2.27 8.91
CA VAL A 114 -13.02 2.18 10.03
C VAL A 114 -12.53 1.12 11.00
N VAL A 115 -12.11 1.54 12.19
CA VAL A 115 -11.51 0.69 13.22
C VAL A 115 -12.54 0.36 14.31
N ARG A 116 -12.62 -0.91 14.68
CA ARG A 116 -13.41 -1.35 15.83
C ARG A 116 -12.70 -1.03 17.15
N THR A 117 -13.30 -0.12 17.91
CA THR A 117 -12.78 0.34 19.20
C THR A 117 -13.28 -0.48 20.39
N ASP A 118 -14.37 -1.23 20.21
CA ASP A 118 -14.93 -2.17 21.19
C ASP A 118 -13.99 -3.34 21.51
N LEU A 119 -13.03 -3.59 20.62
CA LEU A 119 -12.07 -4.68 20.70
C LEU A 119 -10.85 -4.40 21.61
N GLY A 120 -10.70 -3.18 22.14
CA GLY A 120 -9.58 -2.84 23.03
C GLY A 120 -8.20 -2.98 22.39
N MET A 121 -8.09 -2.82 21.06
CA MET A 121 -6.80 -2.94 20.36
C MET A 121 -5.80 -1.88 20.83
N THR A 122 -4.54 -2.29 21.04
CA THR A 122 -3.45 -1.34 21.29
C THR A 122 -3.11 -0.53 20.05
N LYS A 123 -2.50 0.66 20.23
CA LYS A 123 -2.14 1.58 19.14
C LYS A 123 -1.32 0.91 18.03
N GLY A 124 -0.32 0.09 18.39
CA GLY A 124 0.50 -0.63 17.43
C GLY A 124 -0.30 -1.66 16.61
N LYS A 125 -1.23 -2.37 17.25
CA LYS A 125 -2.09 -3.33 16.55
C LYS A 125 -3.05 -2.63 15.60
N ILE A 126 -3.65 -1.51 16.02
CA ILE A 126 -4.50 -0.68 15.16
C ILE A 126 -3.73 -0.26 13.90
N ALA A 127 -2.51 0.23 14.05
CA ALA A 127 -1.67 0.66 12.94
C ALA A 127 -1.38 -0.48 11.95
N ALA A 128 -1.02 -1.66 12.46
CA ALA A 128 -0.78 -2.85 11.64
C ALA A 128 -2.03 -3.27 10.84
N GLN A 129 -3.20 -3.33 11.50
CA GLN A 129 -4.47 -3.70 10.86
C GLN A 129 -4.92 -2.66 9.83
N CYS A 130 -4.71 -1.37 10.11
CA CYS A 130 -4.91 -0.28 9.15
C CYS A 130 -4.03 -0.44 7.90
N GLY A 131 -2.77 -0.85 8.08
CA GLY A 131 -1.87 -1.20 6.98
C GLY A 131 -2.39 -2.37 6.14
N HIS A 132 -2.89 -3.43 6.78
CA HIS A 132 -3.50 -4.57 6.09
C HIS A 132 -4.74 -4.16 5.28
N ALA A 133 -5.64 -3.36 5.88
CA ALA A 133 -6.87 -2.88 5.22
C ALA A 133 -6.54 -2.02 4.00
N THR A 134 -5.55 -1.13 4.13
CA THR A 134 -5.05 -0.31 3.02
C THR A 134 -4.55 -1.17 1.87
N LEU A 135 -3.71 -2.16 2.15
CA LEU A 135 -3.14 -3.01 1.11
C LEU A 135 -4.20 -3.89 0.45
N ALA A 136 -5.19 -4.37 1.21
CA ALA A 136 -6.31 -5.13 0.68
C ALA A 136 -7.13 -4.29 -0.32
N CYS A 137 -7.52 -3.07 0.08
CA CYS A 137 -8.24 -2.13 -0.79
C CYS A 137 -7.45 -1.80 -2.05
N PHE A 138 -6.16 -1.47 -1.90
CA PHE A 138 -5.26 -1.20 -3.03
C PHE A 138 -5.19 -2.37 -4.00
N LYS A 139 -4.99 -3.60 -3.51
CA LYS A 139 -4.93 -4.80 -4.36
C LYS A 139 -6.25 -5.04 -5.09
N SER A 140 -7.37 -4.81 -4.42
CA SER A 140 -8.72 -4.99 -4.96
C SER A 140 -8.97 -4.04 -6.14
N ILE A 141 -8.80 -2.72 -5.93
CA ILE A 141 -8.96 -1.73 -7.00
C ILE A 141 -7.90 -1.87 -8.09
N SER A 142 -6.66 -2.21 -7.74
CA SER A 142 -5.57 -2.40 -8.71
C SER A 142 -5.80 -3.64 -9.59
N LYS A 143 -6.41 -4.70 -9.06
CA LYS A 143 -6.84 -5.85 -9.85
C LYS A 143 -7.98 -5.47 -10.80
N ALA A 144 -8.97 -4.72 -10.32
CA ALA A 144 -10.07 -4.23 -11.15
C ALA A 144 -9.58 -3.31 -12.28
N ALA A 145 -8.67 -2.38 -11.99
CA ALA A 145 -8.04 -1.50 -12.96
C ALA A 145 -7.30 -2.28 -14.05
N ARG A 146 -6.51 -3.31 -13.68
CA ARG A 146 -5.82 -4.17 -14.65
C ARG A 146 -6.79 -4.97 -15.53
N ALA A 147 -7.89 -5.45 -14.97
CA ALA A 147 -8.87 -6.24 -15.72
C ALA A 147 -9.68 -5.39 -16.71
N ALA A 148 -10.03 -4.15 -16.34
CA ALA A 148 -10.84 -3.26 -17.16
C ALA A 148 -10.01 -2.35 -18.11
N GLY A 149 -8.70 -2.29 -17.93
CA GLY A 149 -7.78 -1.49 -18.75
C GLY A 149 -7.45 -0.11 -18.18
N PRO A 150 -6.46 0.59 -18.77
CA PRO A 150 -5.91 1.83 -18.24
C PRO A 150 -6.87 3.02 -18.30
N THR A 151 -7.88 2.96 -19.17
CA THR A 151 -8.92 3.99 -19.32
C THR A 151 -10.15 3.71 -18.46
N SER A 152 -10.14 2.68 -17.62
CA SER A 152 -11.27 2.34 -16.75
C SER A 152 -11.44 3.36 -15.61
N PRO A 153 -12.67 3.54 -15.07
CA PRO A 153 -12.88 4.37 -13.88
C PRO A 153 -12.00 3.95 -12.70
N ALA A 154 -11.87 2.65 -12.44
CA ALA A 154 -11.01 2.11 -11.39
C ALA A 154 -9.53 2.50 -11.57
N ALA A 155 -9.01 2.47 -12.80
CA ALA A 155 -7.64 2.89 -13.09
C ALA A 155 -7.43 4.39 -12.83
N ARG A 156 -8.39 5.23 -13.25
CA ARG A 156 -8.32 6.69 -13.02
C ARG A 156 -8.43 7.04 -11.53
N LEU A 157 -9.35 6.41 -10.81
CA LEU A 157 -9.50 6.59 -9.36
C LEU A 157 -8.22 6.21 -8.61
N LEU A 158 -7.64 5.05 -8.93
CA LEU A 158 -6.40 4.60 -8.33
C LEU A 158 -5.24 5.58 -8.63
N GLN A 159 -5.05 5.93 -9.90
CA GLN A 159 -3.99 6.85 -10.31
C GLN A 159 -4.13 8.23 -9.65
N ARG A 160 -5.37 8.72 -9.53
CA ARG A 160 -5.67 9.98 -8.86
C ARG A 160 -5.30 9.89 -7.38
N TRP A 161 -5.78 8.88 -6.66
CA TRP A 161 -5.41 8.70 -5.26
C TRP A 161 -3.89 8.62 -5.06
N GLU A 162 -3.18 7.91 -5.93
CA GLU A 162 -1.70 7.84 -5.91
C GLU A 162 -1.02 9.20 -6.14
N ARG A 163 -1.51 9.99 -7.10
CA ARG A 163 -0.96 11.33 -7.41
C ARG A 163 -1.28 12.38 -6.35
N HIS A 164 -2.38 12.22 -5.63
CA HIS A 164 -2.86 13.16 -4.62
C HIS A 164 -2.48 12.74 -3.19
N GLY A 165 -1.31 12.12 -3.01
CA GLY A 165 -0.74 11.84 -1.69
C GLY A 165 -1.37 10.66 -0.94
N GLN A 166 -2.24 9.88 -1.61
CA GLN A 166 -2.83 8.66 -1.06
C GLN A 166 -3.52 8.88 0.29
N ALA A 167 -4.38 9.89 0.38
CA ALA A 167 -5.06 10.29 1.62
C ALA A 167 -5.74 9.10 2.31
N LYS A 168 -5.47 8.93 3.61
CA LYS A 168 -6.04 7.90 4.49
C LYS A 168 -6.58 8.59 5.74
N VAL A 169 -7.81 8.26 6.14
CA VAL A 169 -8.42 8.80 7.37
C VAL A 169 -8.93 7.65 8.22
N ALA A 170 -8.51 7.62 9.48
CA ALA A 170 -8.97 6.63 10.45
C ALA A 170 -10.24 7.12 11.16
N LEU A 171 -11.28 6.30 11.12
CA LEU A 171 -12.55 6.51 11.81
C LEU A 171 -12.81 5.36 12.78
N GLN A 172 -13.72 5.55 13.72
CA GLN A 172 -14.08 4.54 14.70
C GLN A 172 -15.53 4.07 14.57
N THR A 173 -15.72 2.77 14.83
CA THR A 173 -17.00 2.11 15.11
C THR A 173 -16.88 1.29 16.39
N LYS A 174 -18.03 0.97 17.00
CA LYS A 174 -18.13 0.12 18.20
C LYS A 174 -18.84 -1.21 17.93
N SER A 175 -19.25 -1.48 16.68
CA SER A 175 -20.07 -2.63 16.34
C SER A 175 -19.57 -3.35 15.09
N ALA A 176 -19.53 -4.69 15.17
CA ALA A 176 -19.28 -5.53 14.01
C ALA A 176 -20.43 -5.44 12.98
N ASP A 177 -21.67 -5.27 13.45
CA ASP A 177 -22.84 -5.17 12.59
C ASP A 177 -22.83 -3.87 11.79
N GLU A 178 -22.50 -2.75 12.43
CA GLU A 178 -22.32 -1.45 11.76
C GLU A 178 -21.22 -1.54 10.70
N MET A 179 -20.13 -2.26 10.98
CA MET A 179 -19.07 -2.50 10.00
C MET A 179 -19.57 -3.28 8.77
N HIS A 180 -20.41 -4.30 8.96
CA HIS A 180 -21.03 -5.04 7.86
C HIS A 180 -22.00 -4.18 7.04
N GLU A 181 -22.79 -3.34 7.70
CA GLU A 181 -23.71 -2.40 7.05
C GLU A 181 -22.95 -1.39 6.18
N LEU A 182 -21.87 -0.81 6.72
CA LEU A 182 -20.99 0.11 5.99
C LEU A 182 -20.36 -0.56 4.77
N MET A 183 -19.89 -1.81 4.92
CA MET A 183 -19.34 -2.59 3.83
C MET A 183 -20.37 -2.86 2.72
N ALA A 184 -21.58 -3.27 3.09
CA ALA A 184 -22.66 -3.51 2.15
C ALA A 184 -23.06 -2.23 1.41
N LYS A 185 -23.15 -1.10 2.13
CA LYS A 185 -23.45 0.22 1.58
C LYS A 185 -22.36 0.73 0.64
N ALA A 186 -21.08 0.55 0.98
CA ALA A 186 -19.98 0.90 0.10
C ALA A 186 -20.02 0.09 -1.21
N ARG A 187 -20.23 -1.23 -1.10
CA ARG A 187 -20.30 -2.12 -2.26
C ARG A 187 -21.50 -1.83 -3.15
N SER A 188 -22.66 -1.45 -2.59
CA SER A 188 -23.83 -1.08 -3.38
C SER A 188 -23.64 0.23 -4.17
N LEU A 189 -22.76 1.11 -3.69
CA LEU A 189 -22.33 2.31 -4.41
C LEU A 189 -21.15 2.05 -5.38
N GLY A 190 -20.70 0.80 -5.51
CA GLY A 190 -19.55 0.44 -6.34
C GLY A 190 -18.20 0.86 -5.76
N ILE A 191 -18.12 1.16 -4.47
CA ILE A 191 -16.87 1.53 -3.79
C ILE A 191 -16.17 0.26 -3.32
N THR A 192 -14.85 0.19 -3.51
CA THR A 192 -14.03 -0.90 -2.95
C THR A 192 -14.14 -0.90 -1.43
N ALA A 193 -14.52 -2.05 -0.86
CA ALA A 193 -14.64 -2.23 0.59
C ALA A 193 -14.12 -3.61 1.01
N GLU A 194 -13.08 -3.61 1.84
CA GLU A 194 -12.35 -4.80 2.29
C GLU A 194 -12.27 -4.83 3.82
N VAL A 195 -12.64 -5.95 4.43
CA VAL A 195 -12.58 -6.12 5.87
C VAL A 195 -11.40 -7.01 6.24
N ILE A 196 -10.68 -6.62 7.29
CA ILE A 196 -9.58 -7.40 7.85
C ILE A 196 -10.03 -8.13 9.10
N ALA A 197 -9.74 -9.42 9.14
CA ALA A 197 -9.94 -10.27 10.31
C ALA A 197 -8.62 -10.49 11.03
N ASP A 198 -8.64 -10.48 12.36
CA ASP A 198 -7.45 -10.83 13.14
C ASP A 198 -7.15 -12.32 13.03
N ALA A 199 -5.88 -12.66 12.83
CA ALA A 199 -5.43 -14.05 12.68
C ALA A 199 -5.33 -14.80 14.03
N GLY A 200 -5.73 -14.18 15.14
CA GLY A 200 -5.73 -14.79 16.47
C GLY A 200 -4.35 -14.86 17.12
N ARG A 201 -3.43 -13.95 16.78
CA ARG A 201 -2.10 -13.86 17.43
C ARG A 201 -2.10 -12.91 18.64
N THR A 202 -3.26 -12.51 19.12
CA THR A 202 -3.43 -11.52 20.17
C THR A 202 -4.60 -11.91 21.07
N GLN A 203 -4.88 -11.08 22.08
CA GLN A 203 -5.98 -11.24 23.04
C GLN A 203 -7.40 -11.15 22.42
N ILE A 204 -7.52 -10.92 21.11
CA ILE A 204 -8.81 -10.87 20.40
C ILE A 204 -9.15 -12.26 19.85
N ASP A 205 -10.43 -12.62 19.95
CA ASP A 205 -10.96 -13.87 19.40
C ASP A 205 -10.56 -14.04 17.91
N PRO A 206 -9.95 -15.18 17.53
CA PRO A 206 -9.55 -15.45 16.15
C PRO A 206 -10.71 -15.27 15.16
N GLY A 207 -10.46 -14.57 14.06
CA GLY A 207 -11.48 -14.30 13.04
C GLY A 207 -12.35 -13.08 13.31
N SER A 208 -12.15 -12.37 14.43
CA SER A 208 -12.82 -11.09 14.69
C SER A 208 -12.46 -10.06 13.62
N LEU A 209 -13.47 -9.42 13.05
CA LEU A 209 -13.30 -8.30 12.12
C LEU A 209 -12.74 -7.11 12.90
N THR A 210 -11.65 -6.51 12.43
CA THR A 210 -10.93 -5.45 13.15
C THR A 210 -11.04 -4.10 12.45
N VAL A 211 -10.73 -4.06 11.16
CA VAL A 211 -10.70 -2.83 10.36
C VAL A 211 -11.38 -3.05 9.03
N LEU A 212 -12.26 -2.13 8.65
CA LEU A 212 -12.85 -2.03 7.32
C LEU A 212 -12.17 -0.91 6.56
N GLY A 213 -11.59 -1.22 5.40
CA GLY A 213 -11.16 -0.22 4.43
C GLY A 213 -12.30 0.12 3.46
N VAL A 214 -12.53 1.41 3.21
CA VAL A 214 -13.53 1.93 2.25
C VAL A 214 -12.86 2.92 1.30
N GLY A 215 -12.80 2.57 0.02
CA GLY A 215 -12.08 3.31 -1.02
C GLY A 215 -10.82 2.56 -1.50
N PRO A 216 -9.89 3.22 -2.20
CA PRO A 216 -9.89 4.64 -2.56
C PRO A 216 -11.06 5.02 -3.48
N ALA A 217 -11.75 6.10 -3.15
CA ALA A 217 -12.87 6.59 -3.94
C ALA A 217 -13.04 8.12 -3.76
N PRO A 218 -13.83 8.76 -4.65
CA PRO A 218 -14.15 10.18 -4.56
C PRO A 218 -14.71 10.55 -3.17
N LYS A 219 -14.23 11.67 -2.60
CA LYS A 219 -14.58 12.12 -1.24
C LYS A 219 -16.10 12.10 -0.98
N SER A 220 -16.90 12.64 -1.89
CA SER A 220 -18.36 12.71 -1.76
C SER A 220 -19.02 11.33 -1.70
N ALA A 221 -18.54 10.37 -2.50
CA ALA A 221 -19.05 9.00 -2.52
C ALA A 221 -18.72 8.26 -1.21
N VAL A 222 -17.50 8.47 -0.70
CA VAL A 222 -17.04 7.90 0.56
C VAL A 222 -17.78 8.51 1.77
N ASP A 223 -18.06 9.81 1.74
CA ASP A 223 -18.76 10.53 2.82
C ASP A 223 -20.24 10.11 2.94
N GLN A 224 -20.88 9.67 1.84
CA GLN A 224 -22.21 9.06 1.91
C GLN A 224 -22.23 7.79 2.76
N VAL A 225 -21.12 7.06 2.80
CA VAL A 225 -21.00 5.83 3.61
C VAL A 225 -20.58 6.17 5.03
N THR A 226 -19.53 6.98 5.19
CA THR A 226 -18.76 7.07 6.44
C THR A 226 -18.83 8.44 7.13
N GLY A 227 -19.52 9.42 6.57
CA GLY A 227 -19.50 10.81 7.06
C GLY A 227 -20.13 11.05 8.44
N HIS A 228 -20.88 10.09 8.97
CA HIS A 228 -21.47 10.15 10.31
C HIS A 228 -20.55 9.56 11.40
N LEU A 229 -19.47 8.88 11.00
CA LEU A 229 -18.53 8.25 11.93
C LEU A 229 -17.58 9.29 12.50
N LYS A 230 -17.09 9.02 13.72
CA LYS A 230 -16.13 9.88 14.41
C LYS A 230 -14.70 9.51 14.00
N LEU A 231 -13.78 10.47 14.09
CA LEU A 231 -12.34 10.21 14.01
C LEU A 231 -11.92 9.25 15.14
N LEU A 232 -10.97 8.37 14.85
CA LEU A 232 -10.40 7.39 15.78
C LEU A 232 -9.59 8.05 16.90
#